data_AF-A0A9C7QEM5-F1
#
_entry.id   AF-A0A9C7QEM5-F1
#
_cell.length_a   1.000
_cell.length_b   1.000
_cell.length_c   1.000
_cell.angle_alpha   90.00
_cell.angle_beta   90.00
_cell.angle_gamma   90.00
#
_symmetry.space_group_name_H-M   'P 1'
#
loop_
_entity.id
_entity.type
_entity.pdbx_description
1 polymer ?
#
loop_
_entity_poly.entity_id
_entity_poly.type
_entity_poly.pdbx_seq_one_letter_code
_entity_poly.pdbx_strand_id
1 'polypeptide(L)'
;MQFLYVFSLMFLSIFGLAVLVKLAAYAVMTRGMRRHDVYVRSGEDISGFVEHVRRSPGVNRVVILSSGDENDEEARRLAQKYSNVYFINDTTKR
;
A
#
# COMPACT_ATOMS: atom_id res chain seq x y z
N MET A 1 -50.15 -19.48 -8.44
CA MET A 1 -48.78 -19.93 -8.80
C MET A 1 -47.94 -18.84 -9.49
N GLN A 2 -48.47 -18.03 -10.42
CA GLN A 2 -47.69 -16.96 -11.09
C GLN A 2 -47.18 -15.84 -10.15
N PHE A 3 -47.96 -15.44 -9.15
CA PHE A 3 -47.56 -14.39 -8.20
C PHE A 3 -46.27 -14.74 -7.44
N LEU A 4 -46.15 -15.98 -6.96
CA LEU A 4 -44.96 -16.43 -6.24
C LEU A 4 -43.72 -16.38 -7.13
N TYR A 5 -43.87 -16.75 -8.40
CA TYR A 5 -42.78 -16.73 -9.38
C TYR A 5 -42.31 -15.31 -9.69
N VAL A 6 -43.24 -14.39 -9.92
CA VAL A 6 -42.93 -12.97 -10.15
C VAL A 6 -42.31 -12.34 -8.90
N PHE A 7 -42.84 -12.65 -7.71
CA PHE A 7 -42.31 -12.17 -6.44
C PHE A 7 -40.88 -12.67 -6.19
N SER A 8 -40.61 -13.96 -6.42
CA SER A 8 -39.27 -14.54 -6.32
C SER A 8 -38.30 -13.93 -7.33
N LEU A 9 -38.74 -13.66 -8.56
CA LEU A 9 -37.92 -12.98 -9.58
C LEU A 9 -37.57 -11.55 -9.19
N MET A 10 -38.56 -10.78 -8.72
CA MET A 10 -38.33 -9.41 -8.23
C MET A 10 -37.39 -9.42 -7.03
N PHE A 11 -37.61 -10.30 -6.06
CA PHE A 11 -36.75 -10.44 -4.89
C PHE A 11 -35.31 -10.80 -5.29
N LEU A 12 -35.13 -11.78 -6.18
CA LEU A 12 -33.81 -12.19 -6.65
C LEU A 12 -33.10 -11.05 -7.42
N SER A 13 -33.83 -10.28 -8.23
CA SER A 13 -33.25 -9.15 -8.96
C SER A 13 -32.80 -8.01 -8.04
N ILE A 14 -33.60 -7.65 -7.04
CA ILE A 14 -33.29 -6.55 -6.11
C ILE A 14 -32.15 -6.99 -5.18
N PHE A 15 -32.23 -8.21 -4.65
CA PHE A 15 -31.18 -8.75 -3.80
C PHE A 15 -29.87 -8.95 -4.57
N GLY A 16 -29.95 -9.48 -5.78
CA GLY A 16 -28.80 -9.64 -6.67
C GLY A 16 -28.12 -8.30 -6.99
N LEU A 17 -28.91 -7.27 -7.31
CA LEU A 17 -28.39 -5.93 -7.57
C LEU A 17 -27.75 -5.33 -6.31
N ALA A 18 -28.38 -5.47 -5.14
CA ALA A 18 -27.85 -4.96 -3.88
C ALA A 18 -26.50 -5.61 -3.52
N VAL A 19 -26.36 -6.93 -3.71
CA VAL A 19 -25.10 -7.64 -3.52
C VAL A 19 -24.05 -7.18 -4.53
N LEU A 20 -24.43 -6.97 -5.79
CA LEU A 20 -23.53 -6.50 -6.83
C LEU A 20 -22.98 -5.10 -6.51
N VAL A 21 -23.85 -4.19 -6.07
CA VAL A 21 -23.46 -2.83 -5.63
C VAL A 21 -22.53 -2.89 -4.42
N LYS A 22 -22.82 -3.75 -3.45
CA LYS A 22 -21.97 -3.94 -2.27
C LYS A 22 -20.57 -4.45 -2.66
N LEU A 23 -20.49 -5.42 -3.57
CA LEU A 23 -19.23 -5.95 -4.08
C LEU A 23 -18.46 -4.90 -4.88
N ALA A 24 -19.13 -4.12 -5.72
CA ALA A 24 -18.52 -3.04 -6.49
C ALA A 24 -17.96 -1.95 -5.58
N ALA A 25 -18.73 -1.49 -4.59
CA ALA A 25 -18.30 -0.51 -3.61
C ALA A 25 -17.10 -1.03 -2.80
N TYR A 26 -17.14 -2.29 -2.37
CA TYR A 26 -16.04 -2.94 -1.66
C TYR A 26 -14.78 -3.03 -2.52
N ALA A 27 -14.90 -3.40 -3.80
CA ALA A 27 -13.78 -3.46 -4.74
C ALA A 27 -13.15 -2.07 -5.00
N VAL A 28 -13.98 -1.02 -5.06
CA VAL A 28 -13.51 0.37 -5.24
C VAL A 28 -12.78 0.85 -3.97
N MET A 29 -13.35 0.64 -2.78
CA MET A 29 -12.71 1.04 -1.52
C MET A 29 -11.40 0.30 -1.26
N THR A 30 -11.35 -1.01 -1.54
CA THR A 30 -10.14 -1.82 -1.33
C THR A 30 -9.00 -1.45 -2.28
N ARG A 31 -9.29 -0.91 -3.47
CA ARG A 31 -8.26 -0.34 -4.35
C ARG A 31 -7.74 1.01 -3.86
N GLY A 32 -8.60 1.85 -3.27
CA GLY A 32 -8.23 3.18 -2.79
C GLY A 32 -7.36 3.19 -1.52
N MET A 33 -7.35 2.11 -0.74
CA MET A 33 -6.58 1.99 0.52
C MET A 33 -5.29 1.16 0.38
N ARG A 34 -4.77 0.97 -0.84
CA ARG A 34 -3.48 0.30 -0.99
C ARG A 34 -2.37 1.22 -0.50
N ARG A 35 -1.75 0.86 0.61
CA ARG A 35 -0.50 1.48 1.04
C ARG A 35 0.60 1.10 0.05
N HIS A 36 1.40 2.07 -0.37
CA HIS A 36 2.47 1.89 -1.33
C HIS A 36 3.83 1.78 -0.64
N ASP A 37 4.74 1.06 -1.29
CA ASP A 37 6.13 0.97 -0.87
C ASP A 37 6.92 2.09 -1.57
N VAL A 38 7.65 2.90 -0.81
CA VAL A 38 8.42 4.02 -1.35
C VAL A 38 9.88 3.62 -1.46
N TYR A 39 10.46 3.71 -2.64
CA TYR A 39 11.86 3.42 -2.89
C TYR A 39 12.64 4.72 -3.04
N VAL A 40 13.71 4.86 -2.27
CA VAL A 40 14.54 6.07 -2.23
C VAL A 40 15.99 5.64 -2.36
N ARG A 41 16.78 6.40 -3.12
CA ARG A 41 18.21 6.18 -3.20
C ARG A 41 18.92 6.94 -2.07
N SER A 42 19.89 6.29 -1.43
CA SER A 42 20.74 6.87 -0.38
C SER A 42 21.43 8.14 -0.89
N GLY A 43 21.29 9.25 -0.16
CA GLY A 43 21.78 10.57 -0.57
C GLY A 43 21.82 11.54 0.61
N GLU A 44 22.36 12.73 0.40
CA GLU A 44 22.40 13.78 1.43
C GLU A 44 20.97 14.18 1.84
N ASP A 45 20.74 14.31 3.16
CA ASP A 45 19.46 14.70 3.79
C ASP A 45 18.30 13.68 3.66
N ILE A 46 18.63 12.38 3.59
CA ILE A 46 17.61 11.33 3.53
C ILE A 46 16.81 11.17 4.84
N SER A 47 17.37 11.61 5.96
CA SER A 47 16.73 11.53 7.28
C SER A 47 15.46 12.38 7.36
N GLY A 48 15.49 13.63 6.85
CA GLY A 48 14.32 14.50 6.77
C GLY A 48 13.21 13.92 5.89
N PHE A 49 13.57 13.37 4.73
CA PHE A 49 12.62 12.73 3.82
C PHE A 49 11.96 11.50 4.45
N VAL A 50 12.76 10.59 5.00
CA VAL A 50 12.27 9.34 5.60
C VAL A 50 11.35 9.64 6.78
N GLU A 51 11.65 10.64 7.60
CA GLU A 51 10.81 11.04 8.73
C GLU A 51 9.42 11.52 8.31
N HIS A 52 9.32 12.28 7.22
CA HIS A 52 8.04 12.76 6.69
C HIS A 52 7.26 11.65 5.98
N VAL A 53 7.92 10.91 5.09
CA VAL A 53 7.26 9.90 4.25
C VAL A 53 6.76 8.71 5.06
N ARG A 54 7.51 8.29 6.08
CA ARG A 54 7.11 7.22 7.00
C ARG A 54 5.77 7.51 7.71
N ARG A 55 5.49 8.78 8.02
CA ARG A 55 4.27 9.18 8.74
C ARG A 55 3.05 9.29 7.83
N SER A 56 3.25 9.22 6.51
CA SER A 56 2.16 9.33 5.55
C SER A 56 1.24 8.09 5.60
N PRO A 57 -0.08 8.26 5.73
CA PRO A 57 -1.02 7.14 5.84
C PRO A 57 -1.09 6.26 4.57
N GLY A 58 -0.60 6.77 3.44
CA GLY A 58 -0.49 6.05 2.18
C GLY A 58 0.78 5.22 2.01
N VAL A 59 1.72 5.28 2.97
CA VAL A 59 3.01 4.58 2.88
C VAL A 59 2.99 3.35 3.77
N ASN A 60 3.31 2.19 3.19
CA ASN A 60 3.43 0.95 3.92
C ASN A 60 4.83 0.80 4.53
N ARG A 61 5.85 0.93 3.68
CA ARG A 61 7.27 0.85 4.02
C ARG A 61 8.08 1.77 3.13
N VAL A 62 9.21 2.21 3.67
CA VAL A 62 10.23 2.97 2.94
C VAL A 62 11.43 2.05 2.74
N VAL A 63 11.90 1.92 1.52
CA VAL A 63 13.05 1.11 1.15
C VAL A 63 14.13 2.04 0.64
N ILE A 64 15.24 2.11 1.38
CA ILE A 64 16.41 2.90 1.02
C ILE A 64 17.38 1.98 0.26
N LEU A 65 17.72 2.37 -0.97
CA LEU A 65 18.68 1.70 -1.84
C LEU A 65 20.06 2.29 -1.61
N SER A 66 21.05 1.43 -1.40
CA SER A 66 22.46 1.82 -1.26
C SER A 66 22.95 2.60 -2.48
N SER A 67 23.69 3.68 -2.23
CA SER A 67 24.39 4.43 -3.28
C SER A 67 25.86 4.04 -3.40
N GLY A 68 26.40 3.30 -2.41
CA GLY A 68 27.82 2.95 -2.35
C GLY A 68 28.69 4.01 -1.67
N ASP A 69 28.07 5.01 -1.04
CA ASP A 69 28.74 6.18 -0.45
C ASP A 69 28.55 6.21 1.08
N GLU A 70 29.15 7.21 1.74
CA GLU A 70 29.08 7.44 3.20
C GLU A 70 27.63 7.56 3.72
N ASN A 71 26.72 7.99 2.87
CA ASN A 71 25.29 8.11 3.14
C ASN A 71 24.61 6.76 3.49
N ASP A 72 25.23 5.64 3.12
CA ASP A 72 24.72 4.30 3.44
C ASP A 72 24.79 3.99 4.94
N GLU A 73 25.70 4.60 5.69
CA GLU A 73 25.73 4.47 7.14
C GLU A 73 24.51 5.15 7.79
N GLU A 74 24.15 6.35 7.31
CA GLU A 74 22.98 7.07 7.80
C GLU A 74 21.69 6.31 7.45
N ALA A 75 21.59 5.79 6.22
CA ALA A 75 20.48 4.96 5.79
C ALA A 75 20.31 3.69 6.64
N ARG A 76 21.41 3.04 7.03
CA ARG A 76 21.40 1.89 7.95
C ARG A 76 20.93 2.27 9.34
N ARG A 77 21.37 3.41 9.88
CA ARG A 77 20.90 3.92 11.18
C ARG A 77 19.40 4.19 11.16
N LEU A 78 18.88 4.76 10.08
CA LEU A 78 17.45 5.00 9.91
C LEU A 78 16.63 3.70 9.83
N ALA A 79 17.13 2.69 9.12
CA ALA A 79 16.50 1.36 9.06
C ALA A 79 16.50 0.64 10.42
N GLN A 80 17.52 0.83 11.26
CA GLN A 80 17.53 0.30 12.63
C GLN A 80 16.60 1.08 13.57
N LYS A 81 16.47 2.40 13.37
CA LYS A 81 15.64 3.29 14.20
C LYS A 81 14.14 3.08 13.97
N TYR A 82 13.73 2.74 12.75
CA TYR A 82 12.32 2.69 12.36
C TYR A 82 11.93 1.32 11.78
N SER A 83 10.88 0.71 12.34
CA SER A 83 10.42 -0.63 11.97
C SER A 83 9.88 -0.77 10.54
N ASN A 84 9.49 0.33 9.89
CA ASN A 84 8.96 0.34 8.53
C ASN A 84 9.92 0.97 7.51
N VAL A 85 11.20 1.07 7.87
CA VAL A 85 12.28 1.51 6.99
C VAL A 85 13.23 0.33 6.77
N TYR A 86 13.53 0.02 5.51
CA TYR A 86 14.42 -1.07 5.13
C TYR A 86 15.57 -0.52 4.31
N PHE A 87 16.75 -1.10 4.47
CA PHE A 87 17.91 -0.74 3.69
C PHE A 87 18.33 -1.95 2.84
N ILE A 88 18.45 -1.75 1.53
CA ILE A 88 18.91 -2.77 0.58
C ILE A 88 20.25 -2.32 0.03
N ASN A 89 21.28 -3.13 0.30
CA ASN A 89 22.56 -3.03 -0.38
C ASN A 89 22.40 -3.62 -1.78
N ASP A 90 22.60 -2.83 -2.83
CA ASP A 90 22.55 -3.27 -4.23
C ASP A 90 23.83 -4.04 -4.64
N THR A 91 24.40 -4.79 -3.70
CA THR A 91 25.56 -5.67 -3.94
C THR A 91 25.15 -7.06 -4.41
N THR A 92 23.85 -7.30 -4.67
CA THR A 92 23.31 -8.64 -4.97
C THR A 92 22.83 -8.84 -6.40
N LYS A 93 23.19 -7.98 -7.36
CA LYS A 93 23.05 -8.29 -8.80
C LYS A 93 24.24 -7.78 -9.62
N ARG A 94 25.19 -8.69 -9.81
CA ARG A 94 26.03 -8.78 -11.01
C ARG A 94 25.40 -9.83 -11.92
#